data_AF-A0AAW1M0C7-F1
#
_entry.id   AF-A0AAW1M0C7-F1
#
_cell.length_a   1.000
_cell.length_b   1.000
_cell.length_c   1.000
_cell.angle_alpha   90.00
_cell.angle_beta   90.00
_cell.angle_gamma   90.00
#
_symmetry.space_group_name_H-M   'P 1'
#
loop_
_entity.id
_entity.type
_entity.pdbx_description
1 polymer ?
#
loop_
_entity_poly.entity_id
_entity_poly.type
_entity_poly.pdbx_seq_one_letter_code
_entity_poly.pdbx_strand_id
1 'polypeptide(L)'
;MESMESAKTCRLLMLAWAIWNERNHVFHGGEHTDPCRISNHASNYLCQHSDLMHKGMIRRDDIDEKEHYWKRPPEGFWKVNIDGVVFKDKGSGLGVVIRGDSKLETIVAVSQARPCWALKLSKKKMRCLVYKWRNK
;
A
#
# COMPACT_ATOMS: atom_id res chain seq x y z
N MET A 1 11.16 -9.43 29.71
CA MET A 1 10.46 -10.52 28.97
C MET A 1 9.72 -9.96 27.77
N GLU A 2 8.98 -8.85 27.92
CA GLU A 2 8.25 -8.14 26.83
C GLU A 2 9.14 -7.69 25.65
N SER A 3 10.38 -7.26 25.89
CA SER A 3 11.28 -6.81 24.81
C SER A 3 11.68 -7.92 23.84
N MET A 4 11.84 -9.15 24.33
CA MET A 4 12.22 -10.31 23.52
C MET A 4 11.04 -10.83 22.67
N GLU A 5 9.83 -10.69 23.19
CA GLU A 5 8.58 -11.04 22.49
C GLU A 5 8.26 -10.02 21.39
N SER A 6 8.47 -8.73 21.66
CA SER A 6 8.38 -7.67 20.66
C SER A 6 9.37 -7.87 19.50
N ALA A 7 10.64 -8.20 19.80
CA ALA A 7 11.64 -8.45 18.77
C ALA A 7 11.31 -9.67 17.88
N LYS A 8 10.78 -10.75 18.45
CA LYS A 8 10.31 -11.92 17.70
C LYS A 8 9.11 -11.58 16.81
N THR A 9 8.18 -10.78 17.33
CA THR A 9 7.01 -10.31 16.58
C THR A 9 7.42 -9.45 15.39
N CYS A 10 8.33 -8.49 15.58
CA CYS A 10 8.86 -7.67 14.49
C CYS A 10 9.53 -8.52 13.40
N ARG A 11 10.30 -9.54 13.78
CA ARG A 11 10.91 -10.48 12.81
C ARG A 11 9.87 -11.26 12.02
N LEU A 12 8.84 -11.79 12.69
CA LEU A 12 7.76 -12.52 12.04
C LEU A 12 7.02 -11.62 11.04
N LEU A 13 6.65 -10.40 11.46
CA LEU A 13 5.95 -9.44 10.62
C LEU A 13 6.79 -9.03 9.41
N MET A 14 8.09 -8.80 9.60
CA MET A 14 8.98 -8.44 8.50
C MET A 14 9.24 -9.58 7.53
N LEU A 15 9.33 -10.82 8.02
CA LEU A 15 9.38 -12.00 7.15
C LEU A 15 8.09 -12.17 6.35
N ALA A 16 6.92 -12.02 7.00
CA ALA A 16 5.63 -12.10 6.32
C ALA A 16 5.50 -11.01 5.24
N TRP A 17 5.93 -9.79 5.53
CA TRP A 17 5.97 -8.69 4.56
C TRP A 17 6.93 -8.99 3.40
N ALA A 18 8.14 -9.50 3.69
CA ALA A 18 9.12 -9.83 2.65
C ALA A 18 8.62 -10.95 1.72
N ILE A 19 7.98 -11.99 2.28
CA ILE A 19 7.35 -13.07 1.50
C ILE A 19 6.22 -12.53 0.64
N TRP A 20 5.34 -11.68 1.21
CA TRP A 20 4.26 -11.05 0.45
C TRP A 20 4.81 -10.18 -0.69
N ASN A 21 5.87 -9.42 -0.43
CA ASN A 21 6.52 -8.57 -1.42
C ASN A 21 7.16 -9.39 -2.54
N GLU A 22 7.85 -10.48 -2.22
CA GLU A 22 8.41 -11.40 -3.22
C GLU A 22 7.33 -12.04 -4.07
N ARG A 23 6.23 -12.51 -3.44
CA ARG A 23 5.10 -13.07 -4.16
C ARG A 23 4.52 -12.06 -5.16
N ASN A 24 4.40 -10.79 -4.76
CA ASN A 24 3.93 -9.74 -5.66
C ASN A 24 4.94 -9.43 -6.76
N HIS A 25 6.24 -9.45 -6.46
CA HIS A 25 7.29 -9.28 -7.45
C HIS A 25 7.16 -10.32 -8.57
N VAL A 26 7.06 -11.59 -8.20
CA VAL A 26 6.84 -12.70 -9.14
C VAL A 26 5.52 -12.55 -9.90
N PHE A 27 4.43 -12.23 -9.21
CA PHE A 27 3.12 -12.02 -9.83
C PHE A 27 3.15 -10.94 -10.92
N HIS A 28 3.98 -9.91 -10.74
CA HIS A 28 4.16 -8.82 -11.71
C HIS A 28 5.26 -9.10 -12.76
N GLY A 29 5.70 -10.35 -12.90
CA GLY A 29 6.66 -10.78 -13.93
C GLY A 29 8.12 -10.69 -13.51
N GLY A 30 8.38 -10.56 -12.20
CA GLY A 30 9.70 -10.78 -11.62
C GLY A 30 10.07 -12.26 -11.57
N GLU A 31 11.36 -12.55 -11.44
CA GLU A 31 11.85 -13.91 -11.26
C GLU A 31 11.83 -14.29 -9.78
N HIS A 32 11.75 -15.59 -9.50
CA HIS A 32 11.80 -16.09 -8.14
C HIS A 32 13.18 -15.85 -7.51
N THR A 33 13.18 -15.25 -6.33
CA THR A 33 14.37 -15.10 -5.50
C THR A 33 14.50 -16.28 -4.55
N ASP A 34 15.75 -16.68 -4.28
CA ASP A 34 16.09 -17.70 -3.30
C ASP A 34 15.50 -17.39 -1.89
N PRO A 35 14.87 -18.36 -1.20
CA PRO A 35 14.25 -18.13 0.11
C PRO A 35 15.21 -17.62 1.19
N CYS A 36 16.47 -18.05 1.19
CA CYS A 36 17.46 -17.55 2.15
C CYS A 36 17.74 -16.06 1.91
N ARG A 37 17.74 -15.61 0.66
CA ARG A 37 17.86 -14.17 0.34
C ARG A 37 16.67 -13.36 0.84
N ILE A 38 15.45 -13.89 0.78
CA ILE A 38 14.25 -13.22 1.33
C ILE A 38 14.37 -13.08 2.85
N SER A 39 14.79 -14.15 3.54
CA SER A 39 14.99 -14.13 4.99
C SER A 39 16.10 -13.17 5.42
N ASN A 40 17.22 -13.17 4.69
CA ASN A 40 18.33 -12.25 4.91
C ASN A 40 17.91 -10.80 4.65
N HIS A 41 17.10 -10.55 3.61
CA HIS A 41 16.57 -9.23 3.33
C HIS A 41 15.73 -8.70 4.48
N ALA A 42 14.78 -9.50 4.99
CA ALA A 42 13.93 -9.11 6.13
C ALA A 42 14.77 -8.80 7.39
N SER A 43 15.78 -9.62 7.66
CA SER A 43 16.67 -9.45 8.83
C SER A 43 17.56 -8.22 8.71
N ASN A 44 18.16 -8.01 7.53
CA ASN A 44 19.00 -6.85 7.25
C ASN A 44 18.19 -5.55 7.33
N TYR A 45 16.96 -5.55 6.80
CA TYR A 45 16.08 -4.39 6.85
C TYR A 45 15.74 -4.00 8.29
N LEU A 46 15.44 -4.98 9.15
CA LEU A 46 15.21 -4.74 10.57
C LEU A 46 16.43 -4.18 11.29
N CYS A 47 17.61 -4.72 10.99
CA CYS A 47 18.87 -4.25 11.56
C CYS A 47 19.12 -2.79 11.19
N GLN A 48 19.03 -2.46 9.89
CA GLN A 48 19.19 -1.10 9.39
C GLN A 48 18.18 -0.14 10.00
N HIS A 49 16.91 -0.54 10.13
CA HIS A 49 15.90 0.27 10.78
C HIS A 49 16.25 0.55 12.24
N SER A 50 16.66 -0.46 13.01
CA SER A 50 17.09 -0.30 14.39
C SER A 50 18.29 0.64 14.52
N ASP A 51 19.27 0.52 13.63
CA ASP A 51 20.45 1.39 13.61
C ASP A 51 20.09 2.86 13.33
N LEU A 52 19.19 3.11 12.37
CA LEU A 52 18.72 4.45 12.05
C LEU A 52 17.93 5.09 13.20
N MET A 53 17.13 4.30 13.90
CA MET A 53 16.40 4.75 15.09
C MET A 53 17.38 5.08 16.23
N HIS A 54 18.39 4.24 16.47
CA HIS A 54 19.38 4.48 17.52
C HIS A 54 20.27 5.69 17.24
N LYS A 55 20.61 5.93 15.97
CA LYS A 55 21.35 7.13 15.52
C LYS A 55 20.54 8.42 15.58
N GLY A 56 19.26 8.37 15.98
CA GLY A 56 18.37 9.53 16.03
C GLY A 56 18.08 10.15 14.66
N MET A 57 18.37 9.42 13.57
CA MET A 57 18.13 9.88 12.19
C MET A 57 16.65 9.83 11.81
N ILE A 58 15.87 9.06 12.57
CA ILE A 58 14.41 9.00 12.48
C ILE A 58 13.90 9.43 13.86
N ARG A 59 13.45 10.68 14.00
CA ARG A 59 12.76 11.13 15.21
C ARG A 59 11.30 10.71 15.11
N ARG A 60 10.77 10.04 16.12
CA ARG A 60 9.33 9.71 16.18
C ARG A 60 8.47 10.97 16.11
N ASP A 61 8.98 12.08 16.62
CA ASP A 61 8.31 13.39 16.60
C ASP A 61 8.23 14.03 15.20
N ASP A 62 9.06 13.59 14.24
CA ASP A 62 9.04 14.07 12.85
C ASP A 62 7.99 13.31 12.00
N ILE A 63 7.44 12.21 12.51
CA ILE A 63 6.32 11.49 11.90
C ILE A 63 5.07 12.06 12.55
N ASP A 64 4.40 13.00 11.87
CA ASP A 64 3.05 13.41 12.28
C ASP A 64 2.11 12.21 12.06
N GLU A 65 2.07 11.31 13.05
CA GLU A 65 1.26 10.09 13.04
C GLU A 65 -0.21 10.45 12.77
N LYS A 66 -0.65 11.68 13.05
CA LYS A 66 -2.03 12.11 12.83
C LYS A 66 -2.38 12.34 11.36
N GLU A 67 -1.43 12.49 10.45
CA GLU A 67 -1.72 12.77 9.03
C GLU A 67 -1.70 11.54 8.12
N HIS A 68 -1.07 10.43 8.54
CA HIS A 68 -0.84 9.29 7.65
C HIS A 68 -1.88 8.17 7.71
N TYR A 69 -2.80 8.19 8.66
CA TYR A 69 -3.89 7.21 8.70
C TYR A 69 -5.04 7.58 7.77
N TRP A 70 -5.68 6.57 7.17
CA TRP A 70 -6.88 6.79 6.36
C TRP A 70 -7.96 7.45 7.22
N LYS A 71 -8.35 8.68 6.86
CA LYS A 71 -9.51 9.37 7.44
C LYS A 71 -10.74 9.20 6.56
N ARG A 72 -11.88 8.98 7.22
CA ARG A 72 -13.20 9.06 6.59
C ARG A 72 -13.38 10.42 5.88
N PRO A 73 -14.04 10.47 4.71
CA PRO A 73 -14.43 11.75 4.11
C PRO A 73 -15.43 12.51 5.00
N PRO A 74 -15.40 13.86 5.01
CA PRO A 74 -16.39 14.66 5.73
C PRO A 74 -17.83 14.36 5.31
N GLU A 75 -18.80 14.70 6.17
CA GLU A 75 -20.22 14.51 5.86
C GLU A 75 -20.63 15.23 4.56
N GLY A 76 -21.38 14.52 3.71
CA GLY A 76 -21.76 14.97 2.36
C GLY A 76 -20.66 14.85 1.31
N PHE A 77 -19.51 14.24 1.63
CA PHE A 77 -18.43 13.98 0.70
C PHE A 77 -18.16 12.50 0.45
N TRP A 78 -17.77 12.20 -0.78
CA TRP A 78 -17.31 10.89 -1.21
C TRP A 78 -15.81 10.92 -1.47
N LYS A 79 -15.12 9.87 -1.02
CA LYS A 79 -13.72 9.62 -1.36
C LYS A 79 -13.64 8.57 -2.44
N VAL A 80 -13.06 8.93 -3.59
CA VAL A 80 -12.86 8.02 -4.71
C VAL A 80 -11.37 7.74 -4.84
N ASN A 81 -11.01 6.47 -4.65
CA ASN A 81 -9.68 5.97 -4.91
C ASN A 81 -9.70 5.26 -6.26
N ILE A 82 -8.83 5.70 -7.17
CA ILE A 82 -8.68 5.11 -8.50
C ILE A 82 -7.26 4.55 -8.58
N ASP A 83 -7.15 3.27 -8.88
CA ASP A 83 -5.89 2.60 -9.17
C ASP A 83 -5.92 1.96 -10.56
N GLY A 84 -4.78 1.98 -11.23
CA GLY A 84 -4.67 1.53 -12.61
C GLY A 84 -3.42 0.67 -12.80
N VAL A 85 -3.58 -0.43 -13.52
CA VAL A 85 -2.48 -1.33 -13.88
C VAL A 85 -2.41 -1.46 -15.40
N VAL A 86 -1.19 -1.42 -15.94
CA VAL A 86 -0.92 -1.69 -17.36
C VAL A 86 -0.15 -2.99 -17.46
N PHE A 87 -0.68 -3.94 -18.23
CA PHE A 87 -0.01 -5.19 -18.56
C PHE A 87 0.59 -5.04 -19.95
N LYS A 88 1.92 -5.18 -20.06
CA LYS A 88 2.71 -4.93 -21.29
C LYS A 88 2.02 -5.45 -22.57
N ASP A 89 1.50 -6.68 -22.53
CA ASP A 89 0.92 -7.34 -23.72
C ASP A 89 -0.52 -7.83 -23.53
N LYS A 90 -1.14 -7.56 -22.37
CA LYS A 90 -2.46 -8.11 -22.00
C LYS A 90 -3.54 -7.05 -21.83
N GLY A 91 -3.21 -5.79 -22.10
CA GLY A 91 -4.10 -4.66 -21.89
C GLY A 91 -3.95 -4.09 -20.49
N SER A 92 -5.04 -3.67 -19.87
CA SER A 92 -4.91 -2.80 -18.71
C SER A 92 -6.16 -2.80 -17.84
N GLY A 93 -5.94 -2.68 -16.53
CA GLY A 93 -6.95 -2.79 -15.48
C GLY A 93 -7.18 -1.46 -14.78
N LEU A 94 -8.43 -1.17 -14.44
CA LEU A 94 -8.81 -0.03 -13.59
C LEU A 94 -9.60 -0.54 -12.39
N GLY A 95 -9.14 -0.22 -11.18
CA GLY A 95 -9.84 -0.43 -9.92
C GLY A 95 -10.35 0.90 -9.37
N VAL A 96 -11.64 1.00 -9.08
CA VAL A 96 -12.23 2.18 -8.43
C VAL A 96 -12.90 1.76 -7.14
N VAL A 97 -12.60 2.47 -6.05
CA VAL A 97 -13.24 2.29 -4.74
C VAL A 97 -13.85 3.61 -4.32
N ILE A 98 -15.17 3.64 -4.18
CA ILE A 98 -15.93 4.80 -3.71
C ILE A 98 -16.36 4.57 -2.26
N ARG A 99 -15.98 5.47 -1.35
CA ARG A 99 -16.31 5.39 0.08
C ARG A 99 -17.07 6.63 0.54
N GLY A 100 -18.13 6.40 1.32
CA GLY A 100 -18.96 7.44 1.89
C GLY A 100 -18.56 7.88 3.30
N ASP A 101 -19.41 8.72 3.86
CA ASP A 101 -19.31 9.30 5.21
C ASP A 101 -19.97 8.43 6.30
N SER A 102 -20.51 7.24 5.96
CA SER A 102 -21.21 6.32 6.87
C SER A 102 -20.38 5.07 7.27
N LYS A 103 -20.82 4.34 8.31
CA LYS A 103 -19.98 3.38 9.09
C LYS A 103 -19.40 2.18 8.34
N LEU A 104 -19.90 1.75 7.18
CA LEU A 104 -19.35 0.56 6.51
C LEU A 104 -19.65 0.43 5.00
N GLU A 105 -19.69 1.51 4.22
CA GLU A 105 -20.06 1.36 2.81
C GLU A 105 -18.95 1.86 1.88
N THR A 106 -18.08 0.91 1.50
CA THR A 106 -17.60 0.93 0.11
C THR A 106 -18.83 0.69 -0.73
N ILE A 107 -19.38 1.76 -1.33
CA ILE A 107 -20.64 1.66 -2.08
C ILE A 107 -20.43 0.88 -3.37
N VAL A 108 -19.28 1.07 -4.00
CA VAL A 108 -18.95 0.40 -5.25
C VAL A 108 -17.44 0.13 -5.29
N ALA A 109 -17.10 -1.11 -5.61
CA ALA A 109 -15.79 -1.51 -6.09
C ALA A 109 -15.96 -2.05 -7.51
N VAL A 110 -15.32 -1.40 -8.49
CA VAL A 110 -15.34 -1.86 -9.89
C VAL A 110 -13.92 -2.14 -10.33
N SER A 111 -13.71 -3.35 -10.85
CA SER A 111 -12.52 -3.69 -11.62
C SER A 111 -12.94 -3.97 -13.07
N GLN A 112 -12.29 -3.31 -14.02
CA GLN A 112 -12.42 -3.65 -15.45
C GLN A 112 -11.03 -3.91 -16.02
N ALA A 113 -10.85 -5.08 -16.64
CA ALA A 113 -9.72 -5.40 -17.48
C ALA A 113 -10.18 -5.40 -18.94
N ARG A 114 -9.51 -4.61 -19.79
CA ARG A 114 -9.80 -4.58 -21.24
C ARG A 114 -8.51 -4.70 -22.04
N PRO A 115 -8.55 -5.32 -23.24
CA PRO A 115 -7.46 -5.23 -24.18
C PRO A 115 -7.33 -3.76 -24.60
N CYS A 116 -6.16 -3.18 -24.29
CA CYS A 116 -5.70 -1.82 -24.59
C CYS A 116 -6.64 -0.65 -24.27
N TRP A 117 -6.44 0.01 -23.12
CA TRP A 117 -6.60 1.46 -23.09
C TRP A 117 -5.27 2.14 -23.43
N ALA A 118 -5.30 3.15 -24.28
CA ALA A 118 -4.19 4.09 -24.41
C ALA A 118 -4.25 5.16 -23.29
N LEU A 119 -4.46 4.81 -22.01
CA LEU A 119 -4.11 5.79 -20.98
C LEU A 119 -2.58 5.90 -20.95
N LYS A 120 -2.12 7.09 -21.30
CA LYS A 120 -0.86 7.63 -20.80
C LYS A 120 -0.99 7.86 -19.29
N LEU A 121 -1.06 6.80 -18.49
CA LEU A 121 -0.67 6.91 -17.09
C LEU A 121 0.85 6.98 -17.07
N SER A 122 1.40 8.16 -17.33
CA SER A 122 2.74 8.49 -16.85
C SER A 122 2.75 8.15 -15.37
N LYS A 123 3.78 7.44 -14.89
CA LYS A 123 4.02 7.05 -13.49
C LYS A 123 3.81 8.22 -12.51
N LYS A 124 2.55 8.59 -12.25
CA LYS A 124 2.14 9.77 -11.49
C LYS A 124 1.13 9.30 -10.48
N LYS A 125 1.64 9.14 -9.26
CA LYS A 125 1.01 9.37 -7.95
C LYS A 125 -0.52 9.21 -7.93
N MET A 126 -0.98 8.22 -7.17
CA MET A 126 -2.37 8.03 -6.72
C MET A 126 -3.06 9.38 -6.47
N ARG A 127 -4.16 9.63 -7.19
CA ARG A 127 -4.97 10.83 -6.98
C ARG A 127 -6.27 10.44 -6.29
N CYS A 128 -6.33 10.68 -4.99
CA CYS A 128 -7.57 10.64 -4.23
C CYS A 128 -8.42 11.84 -4.64
N LEU A 129 -9.62 11.61 -5.18
CA LEU A 129 -10.56 12.67 -5.50
C LEU A 129 -11.66 12.71 -4.43
N VAL A 130 -11.97 13.91 -3.96
CA VAL A 130 -13.00 14.16 -2.93
C VAL A 130 -14.08 15.02 -3.56
N TYR A 131 -15.31 14.52 -3.62
CA TYR A 131 -16.44 15.18 -4.26
C TYR A 131 -17.55 15.45 -3.25
N LYS A 132 -18.16 16.64 -3.30
CA LYS A 132 -19.37 16.97 -2.53
C LYS A 132 -20.60 16.53 -3.31
N TRP A 133 -21.41 15.66 -2.72
CA TRP A 133 -22.67 15.25 -3.34
C TRP A 133 -23.73 16.33 -3.09
N ARG A 134 -24.47 16.73 -4.14
CA ARG A 134 -25.64 17.61 -4.02
C ARG A 134 -26.87 16.80 -4.43
N ASN A 135 -27.80 16.62 -3.50
CA ASN A 135 -29.15 16.17 -3.86
C ASN A 135 -29.85 17.33 -4.57
N LYS A 136 -30.44 17.04 -5.74
CA LYS A 136 -31.42 17.92 -6.37
C LYS A 136 -32.76 17.80 -5.67
#